data_AF-A0A6V7KR42-F1
#
_entry.id   AF-A0A6V7KR42-F1
#
_cell.length_a   1.000
_cell.length_b   1.000
_cell.length_c   1.000
_cell.angle_alpha   90.00
_cell.angle_beta   90.00
_cell.angle_gamma   90.00
#
_symmetry.space_group_name_H-M   'P 1'
#
loop_
_entity.id
_entity.type
_entity.pdbx_description
1 polymer ?
#
loop_
_entity_poly.entity_id
_entity_poly.type
_entity_poly.pdbx_seq_one_letter_code
_entity_poly.pdbx_strand_id
1 'polypeptide(L)'
;MRLKLPRGTEIVAFADDAGLVIVAKHLADVRRIFVCAYEDVQQWMGAVGLTLVAHKTEAVLFTSRKQLETITPNVGECSITSQPYIRYLGVMLDSSLSYARHVEQVMEKASRVAMSLARLMPNIGGPRQDRRRLLASVVISVLTYGVAIWGEVLEMETYRRQVAAVHRISALRVACAFRTISNDAVCVIANMMPIEVIAIERKQLYTERETNPADREELRRNFKQRSMELWQQMDISSNPETRQLD
;
A
#
# COMPACT_ATOMS: atom_id res chain seq x y z
N MET A 1 13.80 18.32 10.90
CA MET A 1 14.56 17.98 12.13
C MET A 1 15.97 17.58 11.71
N ARG A 2 17.02 18.28 12.15
CA ARG A 2 18.42 17.91 11.86
C ARG A 2 19.05 17.43 13.16
N LEU A 3 18.86 16.16 13.47
CA LEU A 3 19.53 15.51 14.60
C LEU A 3 20.85 14.90 14.09
N LYS A 4 21.95 15.07 14.83
CA LYS A 4 23.18 14.34 14.52
C LYS A 4 23.03 12.94 15.09
N LEU A 5 22.72 11.99 14.21
CA LEU A 5 22.56 10.59 14.60
C LEU A 5 23.82 9.76 14.29
N PRO A 6 24.01 8.62 14.97
CA PRO A 6 25.07 7.67 14.63
C PRO A 6 25.00 7.18 13.18
N ARG A 7 26.13 6.72 12.63
CA ARG A 7 26.16 6.15 11.27
C ARG A 7 25.27 4.91 11.19
N GLY A 8 24.51 4.79 10.09
CA GLY A 8 23.59 3.67 9.88
C GLY A 8 22.20 3.87 10.47
N THR A 9 21.86 5.10 10.88
CA THR A 9 20.50 5.45 11.30
C THR A 9 19.90 6.56 10.46
N GLU A 10 18.60 6.46 10.27
CA GLU A 10 17.79 7.47 9.60
C GLU A 10 16.51 7.71 10.43
N ILE A 11 16.11 8.97 10.57
CA ILE A 11 14.82 9.31 11.18
C ILE A 11 13.87 9.73 10.07
N VAL A 12 12.73 9.07 10.02
CA VAL A 12 11.60 9.42 9.17
C VAL A 12 10.48 9.88 10.10
N ALA A 13 9.96 11.09 9.90
CA ALA A 13 8.88 11.62 10.74
C ALA A 13 7.81 12.27 9.88
N PHE A 14 6.56 12.05 10.25
CA PHE A 14 5.39 12.64 9.61
C PHE A 14 4.36 13.00 10.68
N ALA A 15 4.04 14.30 10.80
CA ALA A 15 3.20 14.82 11.87
C ALA A 15 3.69 14.37 13.26
N ASP A 16 2.90 13.55 13.96
CA ASP A 16 3.18 12.98 15.27
C ASP A 16 3.84 11.58 15.23
N ASP A 17 3.84 10.92 14.07
CA ASP A 17 4.47 9.62 13.89
C ASP A 17 5.97 9.80 13.54
N ALA A 18 6.86 9.21 14.35
CA ALA A 18 8.30 9.18 14.10
C ALA A 18 8.81 7.74 14.09
N GLY A 19 9.58 7.40 13.05
CA GLY A 19 10.28 6.13 12.89
C GLY A 19 11.79 6.34 12.90
N LEU A 20 12.48 5.53 13.70
CA LEU A 20 13.93 5.40 13.69
C LEU A 20 14.31 4.12 12.92
N VAL A 21 14.93 4.28 11.76
CA VAL A 21 15.42 3.17 10.93
C VAL A 21 16.89 2.95 11.26
N ILE A 22 17.26 1.71 11.58
CA ILE A 22 18.62 1.31 11.91
C ILE A 22 19.05 0.18 11.00
N VAL A 23 20.17 0.35 10.31
CA VAL A 23 20.73 -0.64 9.38
C VAL A 23 22.10 -1.08 9.87
N ALA A 24 22.23 -2.35 10.25
CA ALA A 24 23.50 -2.95 10.65
C ALA A 24 23.57 -4.44 10.30
N LYS A 25 24.78 -5.00 10.22
CA LYS A 25 25.02 -6.40 9.84
C LYS A 25 24.75 -7.39 10.99
N HIS A 26 24.93 -6.95 12.23
CA HIS A 26 24.81 -7.80 13.42
C HIS A 26 23.81 -7.21 14.40
N LEU A 27 23.04 -8.06 15.08
CA LEU A 27 22.06 -7.61 16.09
C LEU A 27 22.71 -6.82 17.23
N ALA A 28 23.94 -7.16 17.60
CA ALA A 28 24.69 -6.44 18.62
C ALA A 28 24.94 -4.98 18.20
N ASP A 29 25.24 -4.75 16.93
CA ASP A 29 25.40 -3.39 16.38
C ASP A 29 24.06 -2.65 16.35
N VAL A 30 22.96 -3.32 15.95
CA VAL A 30 21.62 -2.72 15.98
C VAL A 30 21.29 -2.23 17.39
N ARG A 31 21.51 -3.06 18.42
CA ARG A 31 21.26 -2.68 19.83
C ARG A 31 22.12 -1.50 20.26
N ARG A 32 23.41 -1.52 19.97
CA ARG A 32 24.34 -0.44 20.33
C ARG A 32 23.95 0.87 19.67
N ILE A 33 23.70 0.84 18.37
CA ILE A 33 23.29 2.01 17.59
C ILE A 33 21.94 2.54 18.08
N PHE A 34 21.00 1.65 18.40
CA PHE A 34 19.71 2.01 18.96
C PHE A 34 19.85 2.79 20.26
N VAL A 35 20.65 2.31 21.22
CA VAL A 35 20.85 2.99 22.51
C VAL A 35 21.41 4.40 22.30
N CYS A 36 22.45 4.55 21.48
CA CYS A 36 23.03 5.87 21.19
C CYS A 36 22.01 6.81 20.50
N ALA A 37 21.33 6.33 19.46
CA ALA A 37 20.35 7.13 18.74
C ALA A 37 19.14 7.50 19.63
N TYR A 38 18.75 6.60 20.53
CA TYR A 38 17.68 6.82 21.48
C TYR A 38 18.03 7.94 22.47
N GLU A 39 19.24 7.93 23.03
CA GLU A 39 19.73 8.98 23.93
C GLU A 39 19.75 10.35 23.24
N ASP A 40 20.27 10.41 22.00
CA ASP A 40 20.31 11.64 21.19
C ASP A 40 18.89 12.19 20.92
N VAL A 41 17.95 11.31 20.58
CA VAL A 41 16.55 11.67 20.33
C VAL A 41 15.88 12.14 21.61
N GLN A 42 16.08 11.45 22.73
CA GLN A 42 15.49 11.81 24.01
C GLN A 42 15.99 13.18 24.49
N GLN A 43 17.30 13.45 24.37
CA GLN A 43 17.89 14.73 24.74
C GLN A 43 17.29 15.88 23.93
N TRP A 44 17.15 15.69 22.61
CA TRP A 44 16.55 16.70 21.75
C TRP A 44 15.06 16.90 22.01
N MET A 45 14.30 15.82 22.22
CA MET A 45 12.88 15.94 22.56
C MET A 45 12.70 16.73 23.85
N GLY A 46 13.51 16.45 24.88
CA GLY A 46 13.53 17.22 26.12
C GLY A 46 13.85 18.70 25.91
N ALA A 47 14.81 19.02 25.03
CA ALA A 47 15.15 20.41 24.72
C ALA A 47 14.02 21.19 24.01
N VAL A 48 13.12 20.48 23.31
CA VAL A 48 11.95 21.07 22.62
C VAL A 48 10.69 20.97 23.49
N GLY A 49 10.78 20.43 24.71
CA GLY A 49 9.64 20.26 25.62
C GLY A 49 8.71 19.10 25.25
N LEU A 50 9.20 18.12 24.49
CA LEU A 50 8.48 16.90 24.12
C LEU A 50 8.96 15.72 24.99
N THR A 51 8.06 14.76 25.21
CA THR A 51 8.38 13.52 25.96
C THR A 51 8.01 12.31 25.13
N LEU A 52 8.95 11.38 25.00
CA LEU A 52 8.73 10.12 24.30
C LEU A 52 7.92 9.17 25.17
N VAL A 53 6.86 8.61 24.60
CA VAL A 53 5.98 7.67 25.30
C VAL A 53 6.45 6.24 25.06
N ALA A 54 7.26 5.70 25.98
CA ALA A 54 7.94 4.41 25.83
C ALA A 54 7.01 3.23 25.52
N HIS A 55 5.80 3.18 26.10
CA HIS A 55 4.85 2.09 25.87
C HIS A 55 4.13 2.18 24.50
N LYS A 56 4.23 3.31 23.79
CA LYS A 56 3.74 3.46 22.42
C LYS A 56 4.83 3.17 21.38
N THR A 57 6.08 3.02 21.81
CA THR A 57 7.18 2.73 20.91
C THR A 57 7.14 1.26 20.53
N GLU A 58 6.91 0.99 19.26
CA GLU A 58 6.95 -0.35 18.68
C GLU A 58 8.25 -0.53 17.90
N ALA A 59 8.77 -1.76 17.87
CA ALA A 59 9.94 -2.11 17.07
C ALA A 59 9.62 -3.33 16.24
N VAL A 60 10.14 -3.36 15.02
CA VAL A 60 10.12 -4.53 14.14
C VAL A 60 11.55 -4.77 13.65
N LEU A 61 11.97 -6.04 13.63
CA LEU A 61 13.23 -6.42 13.02
C LEU A 61 12.96 -6.93 11.60
N PHE A 62 13.49 -6.24 10.60
CA PHE A 62 13.49 -6.73 9.22
C PHE A 62 14.71 -7.61 8.99
N THR A 63 14.49 -8.85 8.56
CA THR A 63 15.58 -9.80 8.26
C THR A 63 15.18 -10.74 7.13
N SER A 64 16.14 -11.05 6.25
CA SER A 64 15.97 -12.08 5.22
C SER A 64 16.21 -13.50 5.76
N ARG A 65 16.61 -13.63 7.03
CA ARG A 65 16.81 -14.94 7.68
C ARG A 65 15.46 -15.58 7.98
N LYS A 66 15.38 -16.91 7.76
CA LYS A 66 14.17 -17.69 8.05
C LYS A 66 13.83 -17.78 9.54
N GLN A 67 14.83 -17.62 10.42
CA GLN A 67 14.62 -17.63 11.86
C GLN A 67 14.25 -16.22 12.32
N LEU A 68 13.07 -16.07 12.93
CA LEU A 68 12.67 -14.82 13.59
C LEU A 68 13.59 -14.59 14.79
N GLU A 69 14.62 -13.78 14.58
CA GLU A 69 15.43 -13.24 15.66
C GLU A 69 14.62 -12.13 16.34
N THR A 70 14.42 -12.23 17.66
CA THR A 70 13.74 -11.20 18.44
C THR A 70 14.79 -10.32 19.11
N ILE A 71 14.62 -9.00 19.03
CA ILE A 71 15.43 -8.04 19.79
C ILE A 71 14.55 -7.44 20.88
N THR A 72 15.07 -7.39 22.09
CA THR A 72 14.54 -6.61 23.21
C THR A 72 15.48 -5.45 23.52
N PRO A 73 15.52 -4.39 22.69
CA PRO A 73 16.19 -3.15 23.10
C PRO A 73 15.50 -2.55 24.32
N ASN A 74 16.29 -1.97 25.23
CA ASN A 74 15.78 -1.20 26.36
C ASN A 74 15.62 0.27 25.94
N VAL A 75 14.48 0.85 26.30
CA VAL A 75 14.08 2.26 26.09
C VAL A 75 13.78 2.84 27.47
N GLY A 76 14.77 3.53 28.05
CA GLY A 76 14.72 3.90 29.46
C GLY A 76 14.56 2.67 30.35
N GLU A 77 13.48 2.60 31.13
CA GLU A 77 13.13 1.46 32.00
C GLU A 77 12.26 0.39 31.29
N CYS A 78 11.81 0.64 30.06
CA CYS A 78 10.93 -0.27 29.33
C CYS A 78 11.73 -1.11 28.32
N SER A 79 11.55 -2.44 28.34
CA SER A 79 12.04 -3.30 27.26
C SER A 79 11.03 -3.35 26.13
N ILE A 80 11.45 -2.97 24.91
CA ILE A 80 10.61 -3.07 23.72
C ILE A 80 10.92 -4.39 23.05
N THR A 81 10.01 -5.35 23.11
CA THR A 81 10.13 -6.60 22.36
C THR A 81 9.76 -6.37 20.90
N SER A 82 10.66 -6.69 19.97
CA SER A 82 10.38 -6.61 18.55
C SER A 82 9.16 -7.47 18.18
N GLN A 83 8.19 -6.84 17.52
CA GLN A 83 6.97 -7.49 17.03
C GLN A 83 7.18 -8.02 15.60
N PRO A 84 6.40 -9.03 15.17
CA PRO A 84 6.47 -9.56 13.81
C PRO A 84 5.95 -8.58 12.74
N TYR A 85 5.23 -7.54 13.15
CA TYR A 85 4.75 -6.48 12.28
C TYR A 85 4.64 -5.16 13.04
N ILE A 86 4.70 -4.05 12.31
CA ILE A 86 4.44 -2.70 12.82
C ILE A 86 3.48 -1.99 11.85
N ARG A 87 2.66 -1.08 12.38
CA ARG A 87 1.85 -0.18 11.56
C ARG A 87 2.52 1.18 11.47
N TYR A 88 2.86 1.62 10.26
CA TYR A 88 3.42 2.94 10.03
C TYR A 88 2.65 3.65 8.91
N LEU A 89 2.12 4.86 9.21
CA LEU A 89 1.32 5.67 8.26
C LEU A 89 0.22 4.87 7.54
N GLY A 90 -0.46 3.99 8.27
CA GLY A 90 -1.56 3.18 7.73
C GLY A 90 -1.13 1.97 6.88
N VAL A 91 0.16 1.70 6.73
CA VAL A 91 0.70 0.50 6.08
C VAL A 91 1.25 -0.46 7.13
N MET A 92 0.90 -1.75 7.00
CA MET A 92 1.47 -2.79 7.85
C MET A 92 2.76 -3.31 7.23
N LEU A 93 3.87 -3.18 7.97
CA LEU A 93 5.17 -3.72 7.59
C LEU A 93 5.43 -4.98 8.41
N ASP A 94 5.51 -6.13 7.76
CA ASP A 94 5.90 -7.39 8.38
C ASP A 94 7.42 -7.58 8.33
N SER A 95 7.97 -8.37 9.26
CA SER A 95 9.42 -8.63 9.38
C SER A 95 10.06 -9.18 8.09
N SER A 96 9.28 -9.85 7.25
CA SER A 96 9.70 -10.39 5.95
C SER A 96 9.42 -9.46 4.76
N LEU A 97 8.78 -8.30 4.97
CA LEU A 97 8.31 -7.40 3.91
C LEU A 97 7.48 -8.11 2.82
N SER A 98 6.73 -9.14 3.21
CA SER A 98 5.81 -9.88 2.32
C SER A 98 4.50 -9.14 2.09
N TYR A 99 4.14 -8.21 2.98
CA TYR A 99 2.88 -7.45 3.02
C TYR A 99 1.61 -8.32 3.02
N ALA A 100 1.70 -9.63 3.28
CA ALA A 100 0.55 -10.54 3.23
C ALA A 100 -0.60 -10.06 4.14
N ARG A 101 -0.26 -9.70 5.38
CA ARG A 101 -1.21 -9.16 6.37
C ARG A 101 -1.77 -7.80 5.96
N HIS A 102 -0.97 -6.97 5.30
CA HIS A 102 -1.42 -5.67 4.80
C HIS A 102 -2.47 -5.86 3.70
N VAL A 103 -2.21 -6.74 2.74
CA VAL A 103 -3.13 -7.06 1.64
C VAL A 103 -4.46 -7.59 2.20
N GLU A 104 -4.42 -8.50 3.18
CA GLU A 104 -5.61 -9.01 3.87
C GLU A 104 -6.46 -7.88 4.49
N GLN A 105 -5.84 -6.99 5.28
CA GLN A 105 -6.55 -5.87 5.92
C GLN A 105 -7.13 -4.88 4.90
N VAL A 106 -6.37 -4.60 3.84
CA VAL A 106 -6.81 -3.72 2.75
C VAL A 106 -8.03 -4.32 2.03
N MET A 107 -7.98 -5.62 1.72
CA MET A 107 -9.10 -6.34 1.09
C MET A 107 -10.33 -6.37 1.99
N GLU A 108 -10.17 -6.64 3.28
CA GLU A 108 -11.27 -6.68 4.25
C GLU A 108 -11.94 -5.30 4.36
N LYS A 109 -11.13 -4.23 4.50
CA LYS A 109 -11.61 -2.85 4.56
C LYS A 109 -12.31 -2.46 3.25
N ALA A 110 -11.70 -2.73 2.11
CA ALA A 110 -12.27 -2.43 0.79
C ALA A 110 -13.56 -3.21 0.54
N SER A 111 -13.64 -4.47 0.95
CA SER A 111 -14.85 -5.30 0.83
C SER A 111 -16.00 -4.73 1.66
N ARG A 112 -15.75 -4.31 2.91
CA ARG A 112 -16.77 -3.65 3.74
C ARG A 112 -17.30 -2.37 3.09
N VAL A 113 -16.40 -1.54 2.55
CA VAL A 113 -16.78 -0.32 1.82
C VAL A 113 -17.58 -0.66 0.56
N ALA A 114 -17.11 -1.61 -0.25
CA ALA A 114 -17.78 -2.03 -1.48
C ALA A 114 -19.19 -2.56 -1.21
N MET A 115 -19.37 -3.40 -0.18
CA MET A 115 -20.68 -3.92 0.22
C MET A 115 -21.60 -2.83 0.75
N SER A 116 -21.06 -1.84 1.46
CA SER A 116 -21.84 -0.68 1.91
C SER A 116 -22.36 0.13 0.73
N LEU A 117 -21.48 0.45 -0.22
CA LEU A 117 -21.81 1.23 -1.42
C LEU A 117 -22.71 0.47 -2.39
N ALA A 118 -22.58 -0.86 -2.46
CA ALA A 118 -23.43 -1.71 -3.29
C ALA A 118 -24.92 -1.53 -2.96
N ARG A 119 -25.27 -1.26 -1.69
CA ARG A 119 -26.66 -0.99 -1.27
C ARG A 119 -27.23 0.30 -1.87
N LEU A 120 -26.37 1.25 -2.24
CA LEU A 120 -26.74 2.51 -2.90
C LEU A 120 -26.81 2.37 -4.43
N MET A 121 -26.46 1.20 -4.96
CA MET A 121 -26.32 0.94 -6.40
C MET A 121 -27.18 -0.27 -6.85
N PRO A 122 -28.50 -0.29 -6.58
CA PRO A 122 -29.36 -1.39 -7.04
C PRO A 122 -29.38 -1.43 -8.57
N ASN A 123 -29.46 -2.62 -9.18
CA ASN A 123 -29.40 -2.73 -10.64
C ASN A 123 -30.60 -2.05 -11.34
N ILE A 124 -31.78 -2.09 -10.71
CA ILE A 124 -33.01 -1.46 -11.20
C ILE A 124 -33.31 -0.24 -10.35
N GLY A 125 -33.64 0.89 -10.99
CA GLY A 125 -34.00 2.14 -10.30
C GLY A 125 -32.83 2.82 -9.55
N GLY A 126 -31.60 2.34 -9.73
CA GLY A 126 -30.42 2.89 -9.09
C GLY A 126 -29.80 4.09 -9.84
N PRO A 127 -28.67 4.61 -9.32
CA PRO A 127 -27.98 5.75 -9.92
C PRO A 127 -27.45 5.45 -11.33
N ARG A 128 -27.21 6.50 -12.12
CA ARG A 128 -26.53 6.42 -13.43
C ARG A 128 -25.08 5.94 -13.29
N GLN A 129 -24.53 5.38 -14.37
CA GLN A 129 -23.19 4.79 -14.39
C GLN A 129 -22.09 5.74 -13.89
N ASP A 130 -22.13 7.03 -14.23
CA ASP A 130 -21.13 8.01 -13.79
C ASP A 130 -21.08 8.15 -12.27
N ARG A 131 -22.25 8.21 -11.62
CA ARG A 131 -22.35 8.25 -10.16
C ARG A 131 -21.88 6.93 -9.53
N ARG A 132 -22.16 5.79 -10.17
CA ARG A 132 -21.64 4.50 -9.71
C ARG A 132 -20.12 4.42 -9.80
N ARG A 133 -19.51 4.93 -10.88
CA ARG A 133 -18.04 5.02 -11.02
C ARG A 133 -17.45 5.92 -9.95
N LEU A 134 -18.10 7.05 -9.63
CA LEU A 134 -17.69 7.90 -8.52
C LEU A 134 -17.70 7.12 -7.19
N LEU A 135 -18.73 6.34 -6.90
CA LEU A 135 -18.78 5.51 -5.70
C LEU A 135 -17.70 4.39 -5.73
N ALA A 136 -17.53 3.72 -6.87
CA ALA A 136 -16.47 2.72 -7.05
C ALA A 136 -15.07 3.29 -6.84
N SER A 137 -14.85 4.58 -7.17
CA SER A 137 -13.57 5.27 -6.95
C SER A 137 -13.16 5.31 -5.47
N VAL A 138 -14.12 5.23 -4.54
CA VAL A 138 -13.85 5.14 -3.10
C VAL A 138 -13.23 3.79 -2.75
N VAL A 139 -13.80 2.71 -3.29
CA VAL A 139 -13.24 1.35 -3.11
C VAL A 139 -11.86 1.26 -3.74
N ILE A 140 -11.73 1.78 -4.96
CA ILE A 140 -10.43 1.86 -5.64
C ILE A 140 -9.46 2.67 -4.79
N SER A 141 -9.85 3.74 -4.10
CA SER A 141 -8.94 4.53 -3.25
C SER A 141 -8.48 3.78 -1.99
N VAL A 142 -9.32 2.92 -1.41
CA VAL A 142 -8.90 2.03 -0.31
C VAL A 142 -7.88 1.01 -0.83
N LEU A 143 -8.25 0.34 -1.92
CA LEU A 143 -7.37 -0.10 -3.01
C LEU A 143 -5.93 -0.53 -2.74
N THR A 144 -4.88 0.04 -3.34
CA THR A 144 -4.38 1.35 -3.79
C THR A 144 -3.87 2.34 -2.75
N TYR A 145 -4.36 2.35 -1.51
CA TYR A 145 -3.72 3.17 -0.48
C TYR A 145 -2.32 2.60 -0.16
N GLY A 146 -1.29 3.44 -0.28
CA GLY A 146 0.11 3.01 -0.04
C GLY A 146 0.66 2.04 -1.09
N VAL A 147 0.02 1.90 -2.26
CA VAL A 147 0.41 0.89 -3.27
C VAL A 147 1.80 1.07 -3.86
N ALA A 148 2.39 2.25 -3.74
CA ALA A 148 3.80 2.44 -4.10
C ALA A 148 4.74 1.59 -3.23
N ILE A 149 4.34 1.24 -2.01
CA ILE A 149 5.13 0.47 -1.03
C ILE A 149 4.88 -1.03 -1.19
N TRP A 150 3.61 -1.45 -1.23
CA TRP A 150 3.25 -2.89 -1.21
C TRP A 150 2.80 -3.44 -2.57
N GLY A 151 2.63 -2.59 -3.59
CA GLY A 151 2.02 -2.97 -4.87
C GLY A 151 2.79 -4.01 -5.66
N GLU A 152 4.08 -4.21 -5.36
CA GLU A 152 4.91 -5.27 -5.95
C GLU A 152 4.36 -6.67 -5.66
N VAL A 153 3.67 -6.84 -4.54
CA VAL A 153 3.02 -8.12 -4.18
C VAL A 153 1.94 -8.53 -5.18
N LEU A 154 1.40 -7.59 -5.97
CA LEU A 154 0.43 -7.87 -7.04
C LEU A 154 1.07 -8.53 -8.28
N GLU A 155 2.40 -8.62 -8.35
CA GLU A 155 3.09 -9.46 -9.34
C GLU A 155 2.85 -10.95 -9.09
N MET A 156 2.52 -11.33 -7.86
CA MET A 156 2.06 -12.68 -7.55
C MET A 156 0.59 -12.85 -7.92
N GLU A 157 0.31 -13.87 -8.73
CA GLU A 157 -1.04 -14.13 -9.25
C GLU A 157 -2.08 -14.35 -8.13
N THR A 158 -1.70 -15.02 -7.04
CA THR A 158 -2.59 -15.27 -5.90
C THR A 158 -3.13 -13.98 -5.30
N TYR A 159 -2.26 -13.03 -4.95
CA TYR A 159 -2.68 -11.74 -4.38
C TYR A 159 -3.41 -10.89 -5.41
N ARG A 160 -2.97 -10.90 -6.67
CA ARG A 160 -3.67 -10.21 -7.76
C ARG A 160 -5.11 -10.67 -7.89
N ARG A 161 -5.36 -11.98 -7.93
CA ARG A 161 -6.72 -12.55 -8.04
C ARG A 161 -7.58 -12.18 -6.83
N GLN A 162 -7.03 -12.21 -5.62
CA GLN A 162 -7.77 -11.84 -4.41
C GLN A 162 -8.18 -10.36 -4.41
N VAL A 163 -7.25 -9.46 -4.74
CA VAL A 163 -7.53 -8.01 -4.80
C VAL A 163 -8.47 -7.69 -5.97
N ALA A 164 -8.30 -8.34 -7.12
CA ALA A 164 -9.20 -8.22 -8.27
C ALA A 164 -10.63 -8.67 -7.92
N ALA A 165 -10.80 -9.72 -7.12
CA ALA A 165 -12.13 -10.15 -6.68
C ALA A 165 -12.87 -9.07 -5.87
N VAL A 166 -12.18 -8.31 -5.02
CA VAL A 166 -12.77 -7.18 -4.28
C VAL A 166 -13.09 -6.02 -5.22
N HIS A 167 -12.17 -5.68 -6.12
CA HIS A 167 -12.39 -4.66 -7.15
C HIS A 167 -13.62 -4.98 -8.02
N ARG A 168 -13.77 -6.26 -8.41
CA ARG A 168 -14.86 -6.78 -9.23
C ARG A 168 -16.24 -6.52 -8.64
N ILE A 169 -16.39 -6.53 -7.31
CA ILE A 169 -17.66 -6.19 -6.64
C ILE A 169 -18.13 -4.81 -7.09
N SER A 170 -17.21 -3.84 -7.17
CA SER A 170 -17.52 -2.48 -7.62
C SER A 170 -17.80 -2.42 -9.11
N ALA A 171 -16.99 -3.11 -9.93
CA ALA A 171 -17.18 -3.15 -11.38
C ALA A 171 -18.56 -3.74 -11.76
N LEU A 172 -18.99 -4.83 -11.12
CA LEU A 172 -20.32 -5.40 -11.30
C LEU A 172 -21.43 -4.40 -11.00
N ARG A 173 -21.28 -3.61 -9.94
CA ARG A 173 -22.27 -2.59 -9.58
C ARG A 173 -22.30 -1.44 -10.57
N VAL A 174 -21.15 -1.01 -11.09
CA VAL A 174 -21.06 0.02 -12.12
C VAL A 174 -21.73 -0.43 -13.41
N ALA A 175 -21.44 -1.64 -13.87
CA ALA A 175 -22.01 -2.23 -15.08
C ALA A 175 -23.48 -2.70 -14.92
N CYS A 176 -24.03 -2.71 -13.70
CA CYS A 176 -25.31 -3.36 -13.39
C CYS A 176 -25.35 -4.83 -13.85
N ALA A 177 -24.18 -5.48 -13.84
CA ALA A 177 -23.94 -6.79 -14.41
C ALA A 177 -24.32 -7.94 -13.45
N PHE A 178 -24.55 -9.12 -14.02
CA PHE A 178 -24.74 -10.35 -13.26
C PHE A 178 -23.43 -10.87 -12.67
N ARG A 179 -23.54 -11.57 -11.54
CA ARG A 179 -22.38 -12.14 -10.80
C ARG A 179 -21.58 -13.19 -11.57
N THR A 180 -22.03 -13.64 -12.74
CA THR A 180 -21.39 -14.66 -13.59
C THR A 180 -20.40 -14.07 -14.59
N ILE A 181 -20.43 -12.77 -14.86
CA ILE A 181 -19.51 -12.13 -15.82
C ILE A 181 -18.07 -12.20 -15.29
N SER A 182 -17.10 -12.55 -16.15
CA SER A 182 -15.68 -12.60 -15.79
C SER A 182 -15.18 -11.22 -15.30
N ASN A 183 -14.05 -11.20 -14.58
CA ASN A 183 -13.45 -9.96 -14.10
C ASN A 183 -13.11 -9.00 -15.26
N ASP A 184 -12.53 -9.54 -16.33
CA ASP A 184 -12.01 -8.73 -17.43
C ASP A 184 -13.16 -8.14 -18.24
N ALA A 185 -14.18 -8.96 -18.58
CA ALA A 185 -15.37 -8.49 -19.29
C ALA A 185 -16.13 -7.42 -18.49
N VAL A 186 -16.27 -7.56 -17.17
CA VAL A 186 -16.96 -6.53 -16.39
C VAL A 186 -16.16 -5.24 -16.29
N CYS A 187 -14.82 -5.31 -16.25
CA CYS A 187 -13.96 -4.12 -16.30
C CYS A 187 -14.18 -3.33 -17.60
N VAL A 188 -14.25 -4.04 -18.74
CA VAL A 188 -14.53 -3.44 -20.05
C VAL A 188 -15.92 -2.77 -20.06
N ILE A 189 -16.97 -3.50 -19.69
CA ILE A 189 -18.35 -2.97 -19.69
C ILE A 189 -18.50 -1.79 -18.72
N ALA A 190 -17.86 -1.86 -17.55
CA ALA A 190 -17.91 -0.81 -16.54
C ALA A 190 -17.11 0.44 -16.94
N ASN A 191 -16.25 0.34 -17.97
CA ASN A 191 -15.21 1.31 -18.28
C ASN A 191 -14.33 1.61 -17.05
N MET A 192 -13.80 0.52 -16.46
CA MET A 192 -12.95 0.55 -15.29
C MET A 192 -11.72 -0.29 -15.57
N MET A 193 -10.53 0.31 -15.49
CA MET A 193 -9.28 -0.43 -15.63
C MET A 193 -9.16 -1.51 -14.54
N PRO A 194 -8.57 -2.68 -14.84
CA PRO A 194 -8.24 -3.69 -13.84
C PRO A 194 -7.36 -3.10 -12.72
N ILE A 195 -7.47 -3.66 -11.52
CA ILE A 195 -6.84 -3.08 -10.33
C ILE A 195 -5.32 -3.13 -10.38
N GLU A 196 -4.77 -4.14 -11.03
CA GLU A 196 -3.35 -4.33 -11.30
C GLU A 196 -2.78 -3.21 -12.20
N VAL A 197 -3.53 -2.80 -13.22
CA VAL A 197 -3.14 -1.70 -14.11
C VAL A 197 -3.14 -0.39 -13.32
N ILE A 198 -4.17 -0.16 -12.51
CA ILE A 198 -4.26 1.00 -11.62
C ILE A 198 -3.13 1.02 -10.59
N ALA A 199 -2.75 -0.14 -10.05
CA ALA A 199 -1.66 -0.26 -9.08
C ALA A 199 -0.30 0.09 -9.71
N ILE A 200 -0.03 -0.42 -10.91
CA ILE A 200 1.17 -0.09 -11.69
C ILE A 200 1.21 1.42 -11.98
N GLU A 201 0.12 2.00 -12.49
CA GLU A 201 0.00 3.44 -12.75
C GLU A 201 0.38 4.27 -11.52
N ARG A 202 -0.18 3.92 -10.36
CA ARG A 202 0.03 4.65 -9.11
C ARG A 202 1.43 4.48 -8.54
N LYS A 203 2.04 3.29 -8.68
CA LYS A 203 3.45 3.05 -8.29
C LYS A 203 4.38 3.93 -9.13
N GLN A 204 4.20 3.90 -10.46
CA GLN A 204 5.03 4.71 -11.36
C GLN A 204 4.85 6.20 -11.14
N LEU A 205 3.60 6.68 -10.98
CA LEU A 205 3.32 8.08 -10.64
C LEU A 205 3.98 8.52 -9.33
N TYR A 206 4.10 7.63 -8.34
CA TYR A 206 4.78 7.96 -7.08
C TYR A 206 6.27 8.15 -7.30
N THR A 207 6.95 7.23 -7.99
CA THR A 207 8.38 7.31 -8.31
C THR A 207 8.71 8.54 -9.15
N GLU A 208 7.90 8.82 -10.18
CA GLU A 208 8.17 9.94 -11.09
C GLU A 208 7.93 11.31 -10.44
N ARG A 209 7.07 11.37 -9.42
CA ARG A 209 6.88 12.59 -8.61
C ARG A 209 8.08 12.91 -7.74
N GLU A 210 8.85 11.89 -7.35
CA GLU A 210 10.08 12.08 -6.58
C GLU A 210 11.18 12.69 -7.46
N THR A 211 11.21 12.36 -8.75
CA THR A 211 12.21 12.83 -9.71
C THR A 211 11.84 14.14 -10.42
N ASN A 212 10.56 14.38 -10.74
CA ASN A 212 10.12 15.57 -11.49
C ASN A 212 8.82 16.20 -10.93
N PRO A 213 8.92 17.20 -10.04
CA PRO A 213 7.77 17.79 -9.35
C PRO A 213 6.99 18.85 -10.17
N ALA A 214 7.46 19.24 -11.36
CA ALA A 214 7.05 20.49 -12.02
C ALA A 214 5.74 20.42 -12.83
N ASP A 215 5.26 19.24 -13.25
CA ASP A 215 3.97 19.13 -13.94
C ASP A 215 3.14 17.92 -13.50
N ARG A 216 2.23 18.14 -12.54
CA ARG A 216 1.43 17.06 -11.93
C ARG A 216 0.26 16.60 -12.80
N GLU A 217 -0.32 17.51 -13.57
CA GLU A 217 -1.53 17.23 -14.34
C GLU A 217 -1.21 16.60 -15.68
N GLU A 218 -0.15 17.07 -16.35
CA GLU A 218 0.34 16.44 -17.57
C GLU A 218 0.85 15.03 -17.27
N LEU A 219 1.64 14.86 -16.21
CA LEU A 219 2.13 13.55 -15.79
C LEU A 219 0.99 12.56 -15.54
N ARG A 220 -0.05 12.99 -14.82
CA ARG A 220 -1.23 12.15 -14.55
C ARG A 220 -1.98 11.79 -15.84
N ARG A 221 -2.10 12.71 -16.80
CA ARG A 221 -2.73 12.44 -18.10
C ARG A 221 -1.92 11.41 -18.89
N ASN A 222 -0.61 11.58 -18.96
CA ASN A 222 0.31 10.70 -19.69
C ASN A 222 0.29 9.27 -19.13
N PHE A 223 0.40 9.12 -17.80
CA PHE A 223 0.32 7.81 -17.16
C PHE A 223 -1.04 7.14 -17.35
N LYS A 224 -2.13 7.90 -17.25
CA LYS A 224 -3.46 7.37 -17.50
C LYS A 224 -3.63 6.89 -18.94
N GLN A 225 -3.09 7.63 -19.91
CA GLN A 225 -3.11 7.22 -21.31
C GLN A 225 -2.32 5.93 -21.53
N ARG A 226 -1.08 5.86 -21.01
CA ARG A 226 -0.24 4.66 -21.09
C ARG A 226 -0.89 3.44 -20.45
N SER A 227 -1.55 3.62 -19.29
CA SER A 227 -2.30 2.55 -18.62
C SER A 227 -3.51 2.08 -19.44
N MET A 228 -4.20 2.99 -20.12
CA MET A 228 -5.28 2.63 -21.03
C MET A 228 -4.77 1.82 -22.22
N GLU A 229 -3.64 2.22 -22.82
CA GLU A 229 -3.00 1.48 -23.91
C GLU A 229 -2.55 0.08 -23.46
N LEU A 230 -1.95 -0.03 -22.28
CA LEU A 230 -1.56 -1.30 -21.68
C LEU A 230 -2.80 -2.21 -21.49
N TRP A 231 -3.90 -1.67 -20.98
CA TRP A 231 -5.13 -2.43 -20.80
C TRP A 231 -5.72 -2.90 -22.14
N GLN A 232 -5.73 -2.04 -23.16
CA GLN A 232 -6.17 -2.42 -24.52
C GLN A 232 -5.33 -3.56 -25.09
N GLN A 233 -4.01 -3.52 -24.91
CA GLN A 233 -3.12 -4.61 -25.34
C GLN A 233 -3.38 -5.91 -24.60
N MET A 234 -3.63 -5.85 -23.29
CA MET A 234 -3.97 -7.04 -22.49
C MET A 234 -5.27 -7.70 -22.96
N ASP A 235 -6.30 -6.90 -23.26
CA ASP A 235 -7.58 -7.40 -23.76
C ASP A 235 -7.43 -8.11 -25.12
N ILE A 236 -6.69 -7.48 -26.06
CA ILE A 236 -6.38 -8.04 -27.39
C ILE A 236 -5.62 -9.37 -27.28
N SER A 237 -4.66 -9.46 -26.35
CA SER A 237 -3.84 -10.66 -26.13
C SER A 237 -4.59 -11.82 -25.43
N SER A 238 -5.68 -11.49 -24.72
CA SER A 238 -6.51 -12.44 -23.97
C SER A 238 -7.66 -13.00 -24.82
N ASN A 239 -7.94 -12.41 -25.98
CA ASN A 239 -8.98 -12.87 -26.89
C ASN A 239 -8.45 -14.02 -27.79
N PRO A 240 -9.00 -15.24 -27.72
CA PRO A 240 -8.52 -16.37 -28.51
C PRO A 240 -8.78 -16.22 -30.03
N GLU A 241 -9.69 -15.35 -30.45
CA GLU A 241 -9.99 -15.11 -31.88
C GLU A 241 -8.89 -14.29 -32.59
N THR A 242 -8.15 -13.44 -31.88
CA THR A 242 -7.05 -12.64 -32.44
C THR A 242 -5.74 -13.41 -32.58
N ARG A 243 -5.60 -14.62 -32.00
CA ARG A 243 -4.41 -15.48 -32.14
C ARG A 243 -4.37 -16.30 -33.43
N GLN A 244 -5.43 -16.29 -34.24
CA GLN A 244 -5.55 -17.11 -35.47
C GLN A 244 -5.38 -16.32 -36.77
N LEU A 245 -4.93 -15.05 -36.70
CA LEU A 245 -4.76 -14.19 -37.87
C LEU A 245 -3.31 -13.81 -38.20
N ASP A 246 -2.32 -14.42 -37.51
CA ASP A 246 -0.90 -14.30 -37.82
C ASP A 246 -0.29 -15.65 -38.27
#